data_AF-A0A8T4BE75-F1
#
_entry.id   AF-A0A8T4BE75-F1
#
_cell.length_a   1.000
_cell.length_b   1.000
_cell.length_c   1.000
_cell.angle_alpha   90.00
_cell.angle_beta   90.00
_cell.angle_gamma   90.00
#
_symmetry.space_group_name_H-M   'P 1'
#
loop_
_entity.id
_entity.type
_entity.pdbx_description
1 polymer ?
#
loop_
_entity_poly.entity_id
_entity_poly.type
_entity_poly.pdbx_seq_one_letter_code
_entity_poly.pdbx_strand_id
1 'polypeptide(L)'
;MDEEDAWEEDEEVLDNATHCPACDEMQGHQILHEKSVGNGVDFKVQCETCHHVHTVEFRPPAPVKIPFILTDGPHSERVVLVIDADEEFHLNDVFEENEKLWRVHQLEDADGKHHNSGYATNIVRITAIRTDMVRVKLTLTRGEDSQPDVILVTQDTTFTASKLIDHKGETWRIRAIHTGAGRTLRGTVKAPDIKRMYLHEPPNEEHFAPRTPRERRQAWKEGKLGFNPNPIQPKEHVKKGVNPNTSTKRRQKKPRR
;
A
#
# COMPACT_ATOMS: atom_id res chain seq x y z
N MET A 1 43.13 10.14 58.07
CA MET A 1 42.81 9.17 57.02
C MET A 1 41.34 8.88 57.23
N ASP A 2 40.43 9.59 56.56
CA ASP A 2 40.48 9.94 55.14
C ASP A 2 39.80 11.29 54.87
N GLU A 3 40.53 12.23 54.26
CA GLU A 3 39.97 13.38 53.55
C GLU A 3 39.78 12.93 52.10
N GLU A 4 38.55 12.58 51.74
CA GLU A 4 38.13 12.53 50.34
C GLU A 4 37.98 13.99 49.87
N ASP A 5 39.06 14.55 49.34
CA ASP A 5 39.02 15.74 48.49
C ASP A 5 38.16 15.41 47.25
N ALA A 6 36.88 15.76 47.34
CA ALA A 6 35.98 15.81 46.21
C ALA A 6 36.41 16.98 45.33
N TRP A 7 37.11 16.69 44.24
CA TRP A 7 37.44 17.64 43.20
C TRP A 7 36.13 18.12 42.55
N GLU A 8 35.59 19.24 43.02
CA GLU A 8 34.67 20.06 42.24
C GLU A 8 35.50 20.61 41.06
N GLU A 9 35.52 19.90 39.94
CA GLU A 9 35.95 20.47 38.67
C GLU A 9 34.98 21.62 38.37
N ASP A 10 35.44 22.86 38.55
CA ASP A 10 34.77 24.06 38.08
C ASP A 10 34.57 23.92 36.56
N GLU A 11 33.40 23.43 36.15
CA GLU A 11 33.02 23.31 34.75
C GLU A 11 32.78 24.73 34.22
N GLU A 12 33.81 25.34 33.62
CA GLU A 12 33.70 26.65 32.97
C GLU A 12 32.71 26.55 31.79
N VAL A 13 31.48 26.97 32.03
CA VAL A 13 30.45 27.08 30.99
C VAL A 13 30.78 28.28 30.10
N LEU A 14 31.23 27.99 28.88
CA LEU A 14 31.46 29.02 27.86
C LEU A 14 30.12 29.48 27.28
N ASP A 15 29.72 30.71 27.59
CA ASP A 15 28.56 31.36 26.98
C ASP A 15 28.82 31.64 25.49
N ASN A 16 27.82 31.37 24.64
CA ASN A 16 27.87 31.60 23.19
C ASN A 16 29.09 30.97 22.49
N ALA A 17 29.42 29.73 22.85
CA ALA A 17 30.56 29.01 22.29
C ALA A 17 30.42 28.81 20.76
N THR A 18 31.34 29.38 19.98
CA THR A 18 31.44 29.19 18.52
C THR A 18 32.90 29.03 18.10
N HIS A 19 33.14 28.49 16.90
CA HIS A 19 34.50 28.38 16.35
C HIS A 19 35.06 29.77 16.03
N CYS A 20 36.23 30.08 16.57
CA CYS A 20 36.92 31.33 16.28
C CYS A 20 37.91 31.13 15.13
N PRO A 21 37.80 31.84 13.99
CA PRO A 21 38.70 31.67 12.85
C PRO A 21 40.14 32.15 13.12
N ALA A 22 40.37 32.92 14.18
CA ALA A 22 41.70 33.39 14.57
C ALA A 22 42.39 32.48 15.60
N CYS A 23 41.63 31.84 16.48
CA CYS A 23 42.16 30.85 17.44
C CYS A 23 42.16 29.43 16.89
N ASP A 24 41.36 29.17 15.85
CA ASP A 24 41.07 27.85 15.28
C ASP A 24 40.51 26.83 16.29
N GLU A 25 39.83 27.32 17.33
CA GLU A 25 39.25 26.52 18.40
C GLU A 25 37.86 27.08 18.80
N MET A 26 37.10 26.27 19.53
CA MET A 26 35.83 26.70 20.15
C MET A 26 36.15 27.63 21.31
N GLN A 27 35.58 28.84 21.28
CA GLN A 27 35.81 29.86 22.29
C GLN A 27 34.49 30.55 22.65
N GLY A 28 34.42 31.17 23.84
CA GLY A 28 33.35 32.08 24.22
C GLY A 28 33.39 33.36 23.40
N HIS A 29 32.20 33.88 23.05
CA HIS A 29 32.09 35.07 22.21
C HIS A 29 31.05 36.06 22.74
N GLN A 30 31.41 37.35 22.75
CA GLN A 30 30.49 38.44 23.04
C GLN A 30 29.73 38.84 21.77
N ILE A 31 28.40 38.87 21.84
CA ILE A 31 27.55 39.33 20.75
C ILE A 31 27.58 40.87 20.70
N LEU A 32 28.09 41.44 19.60
CA LEU A 32 28.15 42.88 19.38
C LEU A 32 26.92 43.42 18.65
N HIS A 33 26.43 42.65 17.68
CA HIS A 33 25.30 43.08 16.85
C HIS A 33 24.54 41.87 16.30
N GLU A 34 23.22 41.98 16.28
CA GLU A 34 22.32 41.01 15.70
C GLU A 34 21.69 41.62 14.43
N LYS A 35 21.69 40.85 13.35
CA LYS A 35 21.04 41.23 12.10
C LYS A 35 20.16 40.09 11.58
N SER A 36 18.85 40.30 11.57
CA SER A 36 17.88 39.39 10.95
C SER A 36 18.04 39.37 9.43
N VAL A 37 18.25 38.18 8.84
CA VAL A 37 18.42 37.97 7.40
C VAL A 37 17.58 36.77 6.94
N GLY A 38 16.51 37.03 6.18
CA GLY A 38 15.58 35.98 5.75
C GLY A 38 14.86 35.33 6.94
N ASN A 39 14.97 34.01 7.08
CA ASN A 39 14.49 33.24 8.24
C ASN A 39 15.58 32.98 9.30
N GLY A 40 16.78 33.53 9.10
CA GLY A 40 17.93 33.34 9.99
C GLY A 40 18.40 34.66 10.60
N VAL A 41 19.48 34.56 11.37
CA VAL A 41 20.11 35.67 12.06
C VAL A 41 21.61 35.60 11.88
N ASP A 42 22.22 36.72 11.52
CA ASP A 42 23.67 36.87 11.50
C ASP A 42 24.10 37.59 12.78
N PHE A 43 25.02 36.98 13.54
CA PHE A 43 25.60 37.57 14.74
C PHE A 43 26.99 38.10 14.42
N LYS A 44 27.21 39.39 14.63
CA LYS A 44 28.57 39.95 14.70
C LYS A 44 29.08 39.72 16.11
N VAL A 45 30.08 38.88 16.24
CA VAL A 45 30.61 38.42 17.53
C VAL A 45 32.07 38.80 17.69
N GLN A 46 32.51 38.97 18.92
CA GLN A 46 33.90 39.22 19.30
C GLN A 46 34.39 38.09 20.20
N CYS A 47 35.49 37.45 19.82
CA CYS A 47 36.12 36.40 20.62
C CYS A 47 36.62 36.98 21.96
N GLU A 48 36.31 36.31 23.06
CA GLU A 48 36.73 36.76 24.40
C GLU A 48 38.25 36.59 24.61
N THR A 49 38.85 35.61 23.94
CA THR A 49 40.27 35.26 24.07
C THR A 49 41.19 36.12 23.19
N CYS A 50 40.88 36.27 21.90
CA CYS A 50 41.75 37.00 20.95
C CYS A 50 41.17 38.33 20.45
N HIS A 51 39.97 38.70 20.89
CA HIS A 51 39.26 39.93 20.49
C HIS A 51 38.98 40.05 18.98
N HIS A 52 39.14 38.97 18.21
CA HIS A 52 38.83 38.96 16.79
C HIS A 52 37.32 39.08 16.57
N VAL A 53 36.93 40.06 15.74
CA VAL A 53 35.54 40.31 15.39
C VAL A 53 35.22 39.63 14.07
N HIS A 54 34.25 38.73 14.08
CA HIS A 54 33.79 38.04 12.88
C HIS A 54 32.26 37.90 12.91
N THR A 55 31.70 37.36 11.83
CA THR A 55 30.25 37.15 11.70
C THR A 55 29.97 35.66 11.69
N VAL A 56 29.01 35.23 12.52
CA VAL A 56 28.49 33.87 12.55
C VAL A 56 27.10 33.90 11.90
N GLU A 57 26.93 33.14 10.83
CA GLU A 57 25.67 33.03 10.11
C GLU A 57 24.83 31.90 10.71
N PHE A 58 23.73 32.23 11.38
CA PHE A 58 22.78 31.28 11.94
C PHE A 58 21.52 31.25 11.07
N ARG A 59 21.65 30.61 9.90
CA ARG A 59 20.57 30.52 8.91
C ARG A 59 20.34 29.07 8.47
N PRO A 60 19.08 28.60 8.39
CA PRO A 60 18.79 27.33 7.76
C PRO A 60 19.20 27.38 6.26
N PRO A 61 19.64 26.25 5.69
CA PRO A 61 20.00 26.20 4.28
C PRO A 61 18.80 26.61 3.40
N ALA A 62 19.08 27.23 2.27
CA ALA A 62 18.03 27.71 1.37
C ALA A 62 17.20 26.51 0.84
N PRO A 63 15.85 26.58 0.89
CA PRO A 63 15.02 25.48 0.44
C PRO A 63 15.17 25.27 -1.07
N VAL A 64 15.02 24.02 -1.49
CA VAL A 64 15.12 23.59 -2.88
C VAL A 64 13.74 23.39 -3.50
N LYS A 65 13.64 23.66 -4.81
CA LYS A 65 12.39 23.49 -5.57
C LYS A 65 12.48 22.21 -6.38
N ILE A 66 11.75 21.18 -5.95
CA ILE A 66 11.78 19.87 -6.61
C ILE A 66 10.48 19.68 -7.40
N PRO A 67 10.55 19.35 -8.70
CA PRO A 67 9.37 18.96 -9.46
C PRO A 67 8.93 17.53 -9.08
N PHE A 68 7.67 17.42 -8.69
CA PHE A 68 6.97 16.17 -8.46
C PHE A 68 6.07 15.84 -9.65
N ILE A 69 6.07 14.58 -10.08
CA ILE A 69 5.07 14.01 -10.98
C ILE A 69 4.13 13.17 -10.13
N LEU A 70 2.91 13.67 -9.92
CA LEU A 70 1.89 13.02 -9.13
C LEU A 70 0.97 12.23 -10.06
N THR A 71 0.93 10.90 -9.91
CA THR A 71 0.17 10.00 -10.80
C THR A 71 -1.05 9.40 -10.09
N ASP A 72 -2.24 9.74 -10.56
CA ASP A 72 -3.54 9.17 -10.15
C ASP A 72 -4.15 8.36 -11.30
N GLY A 73 -3.90 7.05 -11.27
CA GLY A 73 -4.42 6.14 -12.29
C GLY A 73 -3.94 6.53 -13.70
N PRO A 74 -4.84 6.91 -14.63
CA PRO A 74 -4.47 7.33 -15.98
C PRO A 74 -4.05 8.81 -16.07
N HIS A 75 -4.17 9.59 -15.00
CA HIS A 75 -3.86 11.02 -14.98
C HIS A 75 -2.56 11.27 -14.24
N SER A 76 -1.72 12.15 -14.78
CA SER A 76 -0.49 12.60 -14.14
C SER A 76 -0.42 14.12 -14.19
N GLU A 77 -0.06 14.73 -13.08
CA GLU A 77 0.15 16.17 -12.98
C GLU A 77 1.57 16.48 -12.50
N ARG A 78 2.08 17.64 -12.91
CA ARG A 78 3.40 18.12 -12.48
C ARG A 78 3.19 19.26 -11.50
N VAL A 79 3.74 19.12 -10.30
CA VAL A 79 3.73 20.13 -9.23
C VAL A 79 5.18 20.44 -8.87
N VAL A 80 5.46 21.65 -8.37
CA VAL A 80 6.77 22.00 -7.83
C VAL A 80 6.61 22.29 -6.36
N LEU A 81 7.24 21.46 -5.52
CA LEU A 81 7.22 21.61 -4.07
C LEU A 81 8.50 22.29 -3.59
N VAL A 82 8.36 23.12 -2.57
CA VAL A 82 9.47 23.78 -1.87
C VAL A 82 9.81 22.91 -0.67
N ILE A 83 10.99 22.33 -0.67
CA ILE A 83 11.46 21.36 0.32
C ILE A 83 12.74 21.88 0.96
N ASP A 84 12.95 21.60 2.24
CA ASP A 84 14.20 21.92 2.91
C ASP A 84 15.37 21.14 2.29
N ALA A 85 16.56 21.75 2.23
CA ALA A 85 17.68 21.19 1.49
C ALA A 85 18.24 19.89 2.11
N ASP A 86 18.09 19.75 3.42
CA ASP A 86 18.52 18.64 4.25
C ASP A 86 17.48 17.51 4.36
N GLU A 87 16.28 17.69 3.80
CA GLU A 87 15.26 16.63 3.76
C GLU A 87 15.77 15.42 2.95
N GLU A 88 15.64 14.21 3.53
CA GLU A 88 16.00 12.97 2.87
C GLU A 88 14.75 12.19 2.44
N PHE A 89 14.59 11.98 1.14
CA PHE A 89 13.49 11.18 0.61
C PHE A 89 13.89 9.71 0.51
N HIS A 90 12.95 8.84 0.83
CA HIS A 90 13.04 7.41 0.63
C HIS A 90 11.94 6.89 -0.30
N LEU A 91 12.26 5.80 -0.99
CA LEU A 91 11.31 5.09 -1.81
C LEU A 91 10.22 4.49 -0.90
N ASN A 92 8.96 4.72 -1.26
CA ASN A 92 7.76 4.40 -0.49
C ASN A 92 7.38 5.37 0.63
N ASP A 93 8.08 6.49 0.80
CA ASP A 93 7.61 7.54 1.69
C ASP A 93 6.22 8.03 1.28
N VAL A 94 5.40 8.36 2.28
CA VAL A 94 4.04 8.81 2.09
C VAL A 94 3.92 10.24 2.56
N PHE A 95 3.40 11.12 1.70
CA PHE A 95 3.15 12.51 2.00
C PHE A 95 1.77 12.92 1.52
N GLU A 96 1.27 14.04 2.06
CA GLU A 96 0.00 14.63 1.68
C GLU A 96 0.22 15.83 0.75
N GLU A 97 -0.55 15.89 -0.33
CA GLU A 97 -0.58 17.04 -1.25
C GLU A 97 -1.96 17.10 -1.93
N ASN A 98 -2.61 18.28 -1.89
CA ASN A 98 -3.97 18.49 -2.40
C ASN A 98 -5.03 17.51 -1.83
N GLU A 99 -5.04 17.34 -0.50
CA GLU A 99 -5.96 16.45 0.25
C GLU A 99 -5.88 14.96 -0.16
N LYS A 100 -4.79 14.56 -0.81
CA LYS A 100 -4.54 13.18 -1.27
C LYS A 100 -3.23 12.69 -0.68
N LEU A 101 -3.18 11.40 -0.38
CA LEU A 101 -1.94 10.73 0.03
C LEU A 101 -1.21 10.20 -1.20
N TRP A 102 0.08 10.51 -1.27
CA TRP A 102 0.97 10.12 -2.36
C TRP A 102 2.12 9.30 -1.80
N ARG A 103 2.46 8.22 -2.49
CA ARG A 103 3.62 7.38 -2.16
C ARG A 103 4.72 7.60 -3.17
N VAL A 104 5.93 7.92 -2.70
CA VAL A 104 7.13 8.01 -3.54
C VAL A 104 7.35 6.68 -4.24
N HIS A 105 7.37 6.72 -5.56
CA HIS A 105 7.58 5.55 -6.41
C HIS A 105 8.99 5.54 -7.02
N GLN A 106 9.53 6.71 -7.33
CA GLN A 106 10.81 6.84 -8.02
C GLN A 106 11.47 8.18 -7.67
N LEU A 107 12.75 8.12 -7.31
CA LEU A 107 13.63 9.26 -7.10
C LEU A 107 14.62 9.31 -8.26
N GLU A 108 14.88 10.48 -8.81
CA GLU A 108 15.80 10.67 -9.94
C GLU A 108 16.80 11.78 -9.65
N ASP A 109 18.08 11.48 -9.87
CA ASP A 109 19.19 12.41 -9.70
C ASP A 109 19.50 13.19 -11.01
N ALA A 110 20.53 14.03 -10.95
CA ALA A 110 20.98 14.80 -12.11
C ALA A 110 21.58 13.95 -13.24
N ASP A 111 22.08 12.75 -12.93
CA ASP A 111 22.59 11.79 -13.91
C ASP A 111 21.44 11.00 -14.59
N GLY A 112 20.20 11.16 -14.14
CA GLY A 112 19.04 10.39 -14.58
C GLY A 112 18.98 8.97 -14.00
N LYS A 113 19.79 8.66 -12.98
CA LYS A 113 19.76 7.38 -12.26
C LYS A 113 18.65 7.39 -11.22
N HIS A 114 18.17 6.18 -10.90
CA HIS A 114 17.16 5.97 -9.87
C HIS A 114 17.78 5.44 -8.59
N HIS A 115 17.37 6.03 -7.47
CA HIS A 115 17.89 5.70 -6.13
C HIS A 115 16.76 5.29 -5.20
N ASN A 116 17.11 4.54 -4.16
CA ASN A 116 16.18 4.16 -3.10
C ASN A 116 16.02 5.26 -2.04
N SER A 117 17.01 6.13 -1.90
CA SER A 117 16.95 7.32 -1.05
C SER A 117 17.85 8.43 -1.60
N GLY A 118 17.68 9.64 -1.09
CA GLY A 118 18.59 10.75 -1.36
C GLY A 118 18.13 12.06 -0.75
N TYR A 119 19.09 12.94 -0.47
CA TYR A 119 18.82 14.31 -0.04
C TYR A 119 18.15 15.13 -1.14
N ALA A 120 17.27 16.03 -0.72
CA ALA A 120 16.54 16.96 -1.58
C ALA A 120 17.47 17.74 -2.52
N THR A 121 18.66 18.13 -2.06
CA THR A 121 19.69 18.79 -2.87
C THR A 121 20.17 18.00 -4.09
N ASN A 122 20.13 16.66 -4.04
CA ASN A 122 20.64 15.79 -5.08
C ASN A 122 19.55 15.25 -6.01
N ILE A 123 18.28 15.50 -5.68
CA ILE A 123 17.13 14.98 -6.41
C ILE A 123 16.63 16.04 -7.41
N VAL A 124 16.57 15.66 -8.68
CA VAL A 124 16.08 16.53 -9.75
C VAL A 124 14.58 16.32 -10.00
N ARG A 125 14.06 15.13 -9.70
CA ARG A 125 12.65 14.81 -9.91
C ARG A 125 12.18 13.67 -9.01
N ILE A 126 10.95 13.80 -8.51
CA ILE A 126 10.27 12.74 -7.77
C ILE A 126 9.00 12.33 -8.52
N THR A 127 8.77 11.03 -8.67
CA THR A 127 7.48 10.50 -9.12
C THR A 127 6.79 9.83 -7.97
N ALA A 128 5.54 10.22 -7.70
CA ALA A 128 4.72 9.66 -6.65
C ALA A 128 3.38 9.15 -7.21
N ILE A 129 2.86 8.09 -6.61
CA ILE A 129 1.61 7.46 -7.01
C ILE A 129 0.60 7.64 -5.88
N ARG A 130 -0.62 8.05 -6.22
CA ARG A 130 -1.72 8.19 -5.27
C ARG A 130 -1.96 6.88 -4.54
N THR A 131 -2.05 6.94 -3.21
CA THR A 131 -2.08 5.75 -2.34
C THR A 131 -3.34 5.67 -1.48
N ASP A 132 -3.99 6.78 -1.14
CA ASP A 132 -5.24 6.81 -0.34
C ASP A 132 -6.35 5.86 -0.87
N MET A 133 -6.43 5.67 -2.19
CA MET A 133 -7.37 4.78 -2.85
C MET A 133 -6.67 3.70 -3.69
N VAL A 134 -7.20 2.48 -3.61
CA VAL A 134 -6.77 1.33 -4.40
C VAL A 134 -7.71 1.09 -5.57
N ARG A 135 -7.14 0.99 -6.76
CA ARG A 135 -7.86 0.65 -8.00
C ARG A 135 -7.86 -0.86 -8.21
N VAL A 136 -8.92 -1.55 -7.80
CA VAL A 136 -9.02 -3.00 -8.00
C VAL A 136 -9.65 -3.30 -9.36
N LYS A 137 -8.89 -3.97 -10.23
CA LYS A 137 -9.37 -4.40 -11.55
C LYS A 137 -10.37 -5.55 -11.39
N LEU A 138 -11.47 -5.48 -12.12
CA LEU A 138 -12.54 -6.45 -12.15
C LEU A 138 -12.64 -7.11 -13.52
N THR A 139 -13.11 -8.35 -13.53
CA THR A 139 -13.67 -9.02 -14.70
C THR A 139 -15.05 -9.52 -14.32
N LEU A 140 -16.07 -8.96 -14.97
CA LEU A 140 -17.48 -9.27 -14.77
C LEU A 140 -17.88 -10.31 -15.81
N THR A 141 -18.27 -11.51 -15.39
CA THR A 141 -18.63 -12.61 -16.30
C THR A 141 -20.09 -13.01 -16.14
N ARG A 142 -20.84 -12.96 -17.25
CA ARG A 142 -22.24 -13.39 -17.38
C ARG A 142 -22.34 -14.44 -18.47
N GLY A 143 -22.75 -15.67 -18.12
CA GLY A 143 -22.72 -16.78 -19.06
C GLY A 143 -21.34 -16.95 -19.72
N GLU A 144 -21.26 -16.66 -21.02
CA GLU A 144 -20.03 -16.74 -21.83
C GLU A 144 -19.34 -15.37 -22.02
N ASP A 145 -20.03 -14.27 -21.72
CA ASP A 145 -19.54 -12.91 -21.92
C ASP A 145 -18.75 -12.41 -20.71
N SER A 146 -17.65 -11.70 -20.97
CA SER A 146 -16.81 -11.12 -19.91
C SER A 146 -16.41 -9.68 -20.24
N GLN A 147 -16.59 -8.78 -19.27
CA GLN A 147 -16.28 -7.35 -19.40
C GLN A 147 -15.26 -6.92 -18.34
N PRO A 148 -14.23 -6.13 -18.70
CA PRO A 148 -13.31 -5.55 -17.72
C PRO A 148 -13.93 -4.32 -17.05
N ASP A 149 -13.62 -4.13 -15.77
CA ASP A 149 -14.02 -2.92 -15.04
C ASP A 149 -13.02 -2.59 -13.93
N VAL A 150 -13.22 -1.48 -13.21
CA VAL A 150 -12.41 -1.09 -12.05
C VAL A 150 -13.31 -0.55 -10.94
N ILE A 151 -13.03 -0.94 -9.70
CA ILE A 151 -13.63 -0.36 -8.49
C ILE A 151 -12.56 0.41 -7.70
N LEU A 152 -12.93 1.57 -7.18
CA LEU A 152 -12.11 2.38 -6.28
C LEU A 152 -12.52 2.09 -4.85
N VAL A 153 -11.56 1.71 -4.00
CA VAL A 153 -11.79 1.41 -2.59
C VAL A 153 -10.64 1.93 -1.74
N THR A 154 -10.84 2.04 -0.43
CA THR A 154 -9.78 2.41 0.51
C THR A 154 -8.78 1.24 0.68
N GLN A 155 -7.56 1.53 1.13
CA GLN A 155 -6.54 0.50 1.38
C GLN A 155 -6.98 -0.57 2.40
N ASP A 156 -7.79 -0.18 3.38
CA ASP A 156 -8.29 -1.08 4.43
C ASP A 156 -9.39 -2.03 3.97
N THR A 157 -9.94 -1.80 2.77
CA THR A 157 -11.00 -2.63 2.24
C THR A 157 -10.48 -4.04 1.98
N THR A 158 -11.24 -5.04 2.42
CA THR A 158 -10.92 -6.45 2.19
C THR A 158 -11.98 -7.13 1.35
N PHE A 159 -11.56 -8.05 0.51
CA PHE A 159 -12.45 -8.85 -0.33
C PHE A 159 -12.29 -10.33 0.01
N THR A 160 -13.42 -11.01 0.20
CA THR A 160 -13.45 -12.45 0.47
C THR A 160 -13.92 -13.21 -0.77
N ALA A 161 -13.13 -14.18 -1.21
CA ALA A 161 -13.55 -15.07 -2.29
C ALA A 161 -14.80 -15.88 -1.89
N SER A 162 -15.70 -16.08 -2.85
CA SER A 162 -17.04 -16.68 -2.72
C SER A 162 -18.09 -15.85 -1.97
N LYS A 163 -17.80 -14.60 -1.58
CA LYS A 163 -18.84 -13.67 -1.11
C LYS A 163 -19.49 -12.89 -2.26
N LEU A 164 -20.65 -12.33 -1.96
CA LEU A 164 -21.35 -11.40 -2.82
C LEU A 164 -20.80 -9.97 -2.60
N ILE A 165 -20.85 -9.17 -3.65
CA ILE A 165 -20.49 -7.75 -3.66
C ILE A 165 -21.42 -7.02 -4.61
N ASP A 166 -21.81 -5.80 -4.25
CA ASP A 166 -22.57 -4.93 -5.12
C ASP A 166 -21.62 -4.00 -5.89
N HIS A 167 -21.78 -3.95 -7.21
CA HIS A 167 -21.00 -3.09 -8.09
C HIS A 167 -21.88 -2.59 -9.22
N LYS A 168 -21.91 -1.27 -9.44
CA LYS A 168 -22.77 -0.59 -10.43
C LYS A 168 -24.26 -0.96 -10.34
N GLY A 169 -24.76 -1.15 -9.12
CA GLY A 169 -26.18 -1.47 -8.86
C GLY A 169 -26.56 -2.93 -9.11
N GLU A 170 -25.59 -3.80 -9.39
CA GLU A 170 -25.80 -5.23 -9.61
C GLU A 170 -25.02 -6.05 -8.58
N THR A 171 -25.60 -7.16 -8.12
CA THR A 171 -24.94 -8.08 -7.19
C THR A 171 -24.14 -9.11 -7.96
N TRP A 172 -22.89 -9.31 -7.54
CA TRP A 172 -21.94 -10.23 -8.14
C TRP A 172 -21.32 -11.15 -7.10
N ARG A 173 -21.00 -12.38 -7.49
CA ARG A 173 -20.22 -13.31 -6.66
C ARG A 173 -18.74 -13.22 -7.01
N ILE A 174 -17.89 -12.96 -6.02
CA ILE A 174 -16.44 -13.04 -6.17
C ILE A 174 -16.04 -14.50 -6.37
N ARG A 175 -15.72 -14.90 -7.60
CA ARG A 175 -15.32 -16.28 -7.94
C ARG A 175 -13.87 -16.57 -7.56
N ALA A 176 -12.99 -15.60 -7.78
CA ALA A 176 -11.55 -15.72 -7.52
C ALA A 176 -10.90 -14.34 -7.38
N ILE A 177 -9.87 -14.26 -6.56
CA ILE A 177 -9.04 -13.06 -6.37
C ILE A 177 -7.62 -13.40 -6.80
N HIS A 178 -7.01 -12.59 -7.68
CA HIS A 178 -5.63 -12.78 -8.13
C HIS A 178 -4.70 -11.77 -7.46
N THR A 179 -3.67 -12.25 -6.78
CA THR A 179 -2.70 -11.44 -6.01
C THR A 179 -1.32 -11.35 -6.68
N GLY A 180 -1.23 -11.66 -7.97
CA GLY A 180 0.06 -11.76 -8.69
C GLY A 180 0.76 -13.11 -8.52
N ALA A 181 0.92 -13.59 -7.28
CA ALA A 181 1.53 -14.90 -7.00
C ALA A 181 0.62 -16.09 -7.36
N GLY A 182 -0.70 -15.89 -7.32
CA GLY A 182 -1.66 -16.96 -7.57
C GLY A 182 -3.12 -16.49 -7.55
N ARG A 183 -4.05 -17.46 -7.58
CA ARG A 183 -5.49 -17.19 -7.47
C ARG A 183 -6.03 -17.75 -6.16
N THR A 184 -6.58 -16.88 -5.33
CA THR A 184 -7.29 -17.20 -4.10
C THR A 184 -8.74 -17.50 -4.45
N LEU A 185 -9.13 -18.78 -4.36
CA LEU A 185 -10.50 -19.23 -4.58
C LEU A 185 -11.35 -19.23 -3.29
N ARG A 186 -10.68 -19.23 -2.13
CA ARG A 186 -11.25 -19.17 -0.78
C ARG A 186 -10.30 -18.36 0.10
N GLY A 187 -10.85 -17.49 0.95
CA GLY A 187 -10.08 -16.62 1.83
C GLY A 187 -10.30 -15.14 1.56
N THR A 188 -9.76 -14.31 2.44
CA THR A 188 -9.88 -12.86 2.42
C THR A 188 -8.54 -12.24 2.04
N VAL A 189 -8.57 -11.21 1.21
CA VAL A 189 -7.39 -10.50 0.71
C VAL A 189 -7.62 -8.99 0.87
N LYS A 190 -6.59 -8.24 1.27
CA LYS A 190 -6.64 -6.77 1.35
C LYS A 190 -6.58 -6.16 -0.05
N ALA A 191 -7.29 -5.07 -0.29
CA ALA A 191 -7.38 -4.42 -1.60
C ALA A 191 -6.01 -4.14 -2.26
N PRO A 192 -4.97 -3.62 -1.56
CA PRO A 192 -3.66 -3.33 -2.15
C PRO A 192 -2.98 -4.56 -2.78
N ASP A 193 -3.22 -5.74 -2.24
CA ASP A 193 -2.61 -6.99 -2.72
C ASP A 193 -3.33 -7.58 -3.94
N ILE A 194 -4.45 -6.98 -4.35
CA ILE A 194 -5.29 -7.52 -5.42
C ILE A 194 -4.88 -6.96 -6.76
N LYS A 195 -4.39 -7.83 -7.64
CA LYS A 195 -4.12 -7.52 -9.04
C LYS A 195 -5.39 -7.52 -9.90
N ARG A 196 -6.31 -8.46 -9.66
CA ARG A 196 -7.62 -8.56 -10.35
C ARG A 196 -8.61 -9.44 -9.58
N MET A 197 -9.88 -9.06 -9.53
CA MET A 197 -10.99 -9.93 -9.08
C MET A 197 -11.83 -10.42 -10.25
N TYR A 198 -12.26 -11.68 -10.16
CA TYR A 198 -13.17 -12.30 -11.13
C TYR A 198 -14.53 -12.46 -10.47
N LEU A 199 -15.53 -11.83 -11.07
CA LEU A 199 -16.90 -11.73 -10.59
C LEU A 199 -17.79 -12.50 -11.55
N HIS A 200 -18.67 -13.33 -10.99
CA HIS A 200 -19.66 -14.08 -11.74
C HIS A 200 -21.05 -13.72 -11.24
N GLU A 201 -22.06 -13.99 -12.07
CA GLU A 201 -23.44 -13.89 -11.61
C GLU A 201 -23.66 -14.74 -10.34
N PRO A 202 -24.42 -14.20 -9.37
CA PRO A 202 -24.82 -14.97 -8.21
C PRO A 202 -25.64 -16.18 -8.67
N PRO A 203 -25.54 -17.32 -7.97
CA PRO A 203 -26.40 -18.47 -8.27
C PRO A 203 -27.86 -18.05 -8.18
N ASN A 204 -28.65 -18.25 -9.24
CA ASN A 204 -30.09 -17.99 -9.20
C ASN A 204 -30.75 -18.98 -8.22
N GLU A 205 -31.37 -18.45 -7.15
CA GLU A 205 -32.06 -19.26 -6.14
C GLU A 205 -33.35 -19.90 -6.68
N GLU A 206 -34.02 -19.24 -7.64
CA GLU A 206 -35.29 -19.70 -8.21
C GLU A 206 -35.13 -20.88 -9.18
N HIS A 207 -33.97 -21.01 -9.82
CA HIS A 207 -33.67 -22.08 -10.77
C HIS A 207 -32.48 -22.93 -10.31
N PHE A 208 -32.68 -23.75 -9.28
CA PHE A 208 -31.72 -24.77 -8.87
C PHE A 208 -31.80 -26.01 -9.79
N ALA A 209 -30.94 -26.09 -10.80
CA ALA A 209 -30.75 -27.31 -11.59
C ALA A 209 -29.59 -28.14 -11.02
N PRO A 210 -29.84 -29.25 -10.30
CA PRO A 210 -28.77 -30.09 -9.77
C PRO A 210 -27.94 -30.69 -10.89
N ARG A 211 -26.62 -30.51 -10.84
CA ARG A 211 -25.68 -31.03 -11.85
C ARG A 211 -25.26 -32.47 -11.57
N THR A 212 -25.32 -32.90 -10.31
CA THR A 212 -24.92 -34.26 -9.89
C THR A 212 -26.05 -35.03 -9.19
N PRO A 213 -25.99 -36.38 -9.15
CA PRO A 213 -26.96 -37.20 -8.41
C PRO A 213 -26.97 -36.95 -6.89
N ARG A 214 -25.87 -36.44 -6.33
CA ARG A 214 -25.79 -36.07 -4.90
C ARG A 214 -26.52 -34.75 -4.64
N GLU A 215 -26.26 -33.73 -5.45
CA GLU A 215 -26.94 -32.43 -5.39
C GLU A 215 -28.44 -32.57 -5.63
N ARG A 216 -28.86 -33.44 -6.57
CA ARG A 216 -30.28 -33.71 -6.82
C ARG A 216 -30.97 -34.33 -5.63
N ARG A 217 -30.35 -35.30 -4.97
CA ARG A 217 -30.89 -35.93 -3.75
C ARG A 217 -31.01 -34.95 -2.60
N GLN A 218 -30.03 -34.06 -2.46
CA GLN A 218 -30.03 -33.03 -1.43
C GLN A 218 -31.09 -31.96 -1.71
N ALA A 219 -31.19 -31.48 -2.94
CA ALA A 219 -32.24 -30.53 -3.35
C ALA A 219 -33.65 -31.11 -3.27
N TRP A 220 -33.81 -32.42 -3.51
CA TRP A 220 -35.09 -33.11 -3.27
C TRP A 220 -35.44 -33.16 -1.77
N LYS A 221 -34.47 -33.49 -0.90
CA LYS A 221 -34.66 -33.43 0.56
C LYS A 221 -35.00 -32.03 1.07
N GLU A 222 -34.43 -31.01 0.42
CA GLU A 222 -34.61 -29.59 0.76
C GLU A 222 -35.82 -28.95 0.05
N GLY A 223 -36.61 -29.71 -0.73
CA GLY A 223 -37.79 -29.19 -1.43
C GLY A 223 -37.51 -28.20 -2.57
N LYS A 224 -36.25 -28.06 -2.99
CA LYS A 224 -35.78 -27.13 -4.04
C LYS A 224 -36.03 -27.62 -5.47
N LEU A 225 -36.30 -28.92 -5.64
CA LEU A 225 -36.85 -29.45 -6.88
C LEU A 225 -38.37 -29.34 -6.79
N GLY A 226 -39.00 -28.49 -7.61
CA GLY A 226 -40.46 -28.41 -7.69
C GLY A 226 -41.14 -29.78 -7.87
N PHE A 227 -42.45 -29.86 -7.63
CA PHE A 227 -43.22 -31.11 -7.60
C PHE A 227 -43.03 -31.90 -8.90
N ASN A 228 -42.19 -32.94 -8.86
CA ASN A 228 -41.88 -33.81 -10.00
C ASN A 228 -42.32 -35.24 -9.66
N PRO A 229 -43.60 -35.59 -9.84
CA PRO A 229 -44.17 -36.83 -9.35
C PRO A 229 -43.66 -38.08 -10.09
N ASN A 230 -42.98 -37.93 -11.24
CA ASN A 230 -42.38 -39.05 -11.99
C ASN A 230 -41.05 -38.63 -12.63
N PRO A 231 -39.90 -38.85 -11.97
CA PRO A 231 -38.62 -38.44 -12.52
C PRO A 231 -38.21 -39.32 -13.71
N ILE A 232 -38.04 -38.70 -14.88
CA ILE A 232 -37.32 -39.34 -16.00
C ILE A 232 -35.87 -39.51 -15.55
N GLN A 233 -35.43 -40.77 -15.41
CA GLN A 233 -34.01 -41.07 -15.18
C GLN A 233 -33.25 -40.71 -16.46
N PRO A 234 -32.17 -39.90 -16.39
CA PRO A 234 -31.29 -39.73 -17.52
C PRO A 234 -30.83 -41.11 -17.98
N LYS A 235 -31.01 -41.44 -19.26
CA LYS A 235 -30.48 -42.69 -19.82
C LYS A 235 -28.97 -42.66 -19.60
N GLU A 236 -28.45 -43.60 -18.82
CA GLU A 236 -27.02 -43.76 -18.65
C GLU A 236 -26.39 -43.97 -20.04
N HIS A 237 -25.56 -43.01 -20.48
CA HIS A 237 -24.75 -43.20 -21.67
C HIS A 237 -23.66 -44.22 -21.33
N VAL A 238 -24.00 -45.49 -21.48
CA VAL A 238 -23.02 -46.58 -21.47
C VAL A 238 -22.17 -46.40 -22.73
N LYS A 239 -20.90 -46.02 -22.55
CA LYS A 239 -19.94 -45.92 -23.66
C LYS A 239 -19.90 -47.27 -24.39
N LYS A 240 -19.87 -47.26 -25.73
CA LYS A 240 -19.66 -48.48 -26.55
C LYS A 240 -18.44 -49.23 -26.00
N GLY A 241 -18.63 -50.49 -25.61
CA GLY A 241 -17.58 -51.35 -25.05
C GLY A 241 -17.57 -51.49 -23.52
N VAL A 242 -18.42 -50.77 -22.79
CA VAL A 242 -18.56 -50.94 -21.34
C VAL A 242 -19.77 -51.83 -21.06
N ASN A 243 -19.54 -53.01 -20.48
CA ASN A 243 -20.60 -53.90 -20.03
C ASN A 243 -20.92 -53.56 -18.55
N PRO A 244 -22.06 -52.93 -18.22
CA PRO A 244 -22.34 -52.48 -16.86
C PRO A 244 -22.61 -53.63 -15.86
N ASN A 245 -22.67 -54.88 -16.33
CA ASN A 245 -23.06 -56.05 -15.55
C ASN A 245 -21.91 -56.89 -14.94
N THR A 246 -20.69 -56.38 -14.86
CA THR A 246 -19.57 -57.10 -14.19
C THR A 246 -19.47 -56.88 -12.68
N SER A 247 -20.46 -56.22 -12.03
CA SER A 247 -20.45 -56.00 -10.57
C SER A 247 -21.55 -56.70 -9.78
N THR A 248 -21.96 -57.91 -10.19
CA THR A 248 -22.82 -58.83 -9.42
C THR A 248 -22.20 -59.38 -8.12
N LYS A 249 -21.25 -58.66 -7.52
CA LYS A 249 -20.72 -58.91 -6.16
C LYS A 249 -20.90 -57.71 -5.22
N ARG A 250 -22.02 -56.99 -5.28
CA ARG A 250 -22.47 -56.20 -4.13
C ARG A 250 -23.23 -57.11 -3.16
N ARG A 251 -22.50 -57.56 -2.14
CA ARG A 251 -23.03 -58.24 -0.94
C ARG A 251 -24.35 -57.58 -0.51
N GLN A 252 -25.44 -58.33 -0.53
CA GLN A 252 -26.67 -57.94 0.16
C GLN A 252 -26.32 -57.70 1.63
N LYS A 253 -26.39 -56.44 2.09
CA LYS A 253 -26.31 -56.13 3.52
C LYS A 253 -27.57 -56.69 4.17
N LYS A 254 -27.39 -57.63 5.10
CA LYS A 254 -28.50 -58.18 5.89
C LYS A 254 -29.23 -57.04 6.62
N PRO A 255 -30.57 -57.09 6.71
CA PRO A 255 -31.32 -56.14 7.52
C PRO A 255 -30.95 -56.33 8.99
N ARG A 256 -30.73 -55.22 9.71
CA ARG A 256 -30.56 -55.23 11.16
C ARG A 256 -31.93 -55.46 11.80
N ARG A 257 -32.02 -56.50 12.63
CA ARG A 257 -33.10 -56.66 13.63
C ARG A 257 -32.91 -55.63 14.73
#